data_AF-A0A072NT85-F1
#
_entry.id   AF-A0A072NT85-F1
#
_cell.length_a   1.000
_cell.length_b   1.000
_cell.length_c   1.000
_cell.angle_alpha   90.00
_cell.angle_beta   90.00
_cell.angle_gamma   90.00
#
_symmetry.space_group_name_H-M   'P 1'
#
loop_
_entity.id
_entity.type
_entity.pdbx_description
1 polymer ?
#
loop_
_entity_poly.entity_id
_entity_poly.type
_entity_poly.pdbx_seq_one_letter_code
_entity_poly.pdbx_strand_id
1 'polypeptide(L)'
;MFQIHTSCKDMKKPYCPKCGEKFEVRNYQSVKKGEKLIRIKWEQEELELLDRCISGDLGAHQVAVMTGRTVNSVLKRIPRRKEELEHAGQC
;
A
#
# COMPACT_ATOMS: atom_id res chain seq x y z
N MET A 1 -29.61 24.91 -1.44
CA MET A 1 -29.24 23.68 -0.71
C MET A 1 -27.74 23.71 -0.51
N PHE A 2 -27.25 23.53 0.72
CA PHE A 2 -25.81 23.48 1.00
C PHE A 2 -25.49 22.10 1.60
N GLN A 3 -24.49 21.42 1.06
CA GLN A 3 -24.00 20.14 1.59
C GLN A 3 -22.76 20.40 2.45
N ILE A 4 -22.80 19.95 3.70
CA ILE A 4 -21.68 20.04 4.63
C ILE A 4 -20.91 18.71 4.56
N HIS A 5 -19.63 18.78 4.20
CA HIS A 5 -18.72 17.63 4.18
C HIS A 5 -17.74 17.74 5.35
N THR A 6 -18.01 17.06 6.48
CA THR A 6 -17.09 17.00 7.62
C THR A 6 -16.61 15.57 7.86
N SER A 7 -15.37 15.43 8.36
CA SER A 7 -14.74 14.13 8.64
C SER A 7 -15.11 13.63 10.05
N CYS A 8 -15.41 12.33 10.17
CA CYS A 8 -15.95 11.66 11.36
C CYS A 8 -15.03 11.55 12.60
N LYS A 9 -13.94 12.31 12.74
CA LYS A 9 -13.02 12.10 13.87
C LYS A 9 -13.45 12.76 15.19
N ASP A 10 -14.31 13.77 15.15
CA ASP A 10 -14.80 14.45 16.35
C ASP A 10 -16.32 14.60 16.29
N MET A 11 -17.04 13.59 16.78
CA MET A 11 -18.50 13.66 16.93
C MET A 11 -18.90 14.66 18.03
N LYS A 12 -18.92 15.95 17.72
CA LYS A 12 -19.94 16.85 18.28
C LYS A 12 -21.05 16.94 17.25
N LYS A 13 -22.27 16.54 17.62
CA LYS A 13 -23.44 16.56 16.73
C LYS A 13 -23.47 17.89 15.96
N PRO A 14 -23.55 17.89 14.62
CA PRO A 14 -23.60 19.14 13.87
C PRO A 14 -24.87 19.91 14.28
N TYR A 15 -24.68 21.06 14.94
CA TYR A 15 -25.74 21.94 15.42
C TYR A 15 -25.91 23.12 14.47
N CYS A 16 -27.11 23.32 13.92
CA CYS A 16 -27.43 24.49 13.11
C CYS A 16 -28.38 25.43 13.89
N PRO A 17 -27.98 26.69 14.18
CA PRO A 17 -28.78 27.63 14.97
C PRO A 17 -30.06 28.11 14.27
N LYS A 18 -30.25 27.84 12.97
CA LYS A 18 -31.47 28.18 12.23
C LYS A 18 -32.48 27.03 12.09
N CYS A 19 -32.06 25.77 12.19
CA CYS A 19 -32.87 24.61 11.79
C CYS A 19 -33.04 23.53 12.90
N GLY A 20 -32.39 23.70 14.06
CA GLY A 20 -32.41 22.71 15.15
C GLY A 20 -31.58 21.45 14.86
N GLU A 21 -31.71 20.43 15.73
CA GLU A 21 -30.97 19.15 15.70
C GLU A 21 -31.46 18.13 14.65
N LYS A 22 -32.18 18.54 13.60
CA LYS A 22 -32.69 17.63 12.57
C LYS A 22 -31.95 17.80 11.26
N PHE A 23 -30.76 17.21 11.19
CA PHE A 23 -30.12 16.90 9.90
C PHE A 23 -29.91 15.39 9.83
N GLU A 24 -30.56 14.74 8.87
CA GLU A 24 -30.25 13.37 8.48
C GLU A 24 -28.83 13.38 7.90
N VAL A 25 -27.84 13.07 8.74
CA VAL A 25 -26.44 12.95 8.31
C VAL A 25 -26.31 11.62 7.57
N ARG A 26 -26.36 11.67 6.24
CA ARG A 26 -25.99 10.50 5.43
C ARG A 26 -24.48 10.36 5.45
N ASN A 27 -23.99 9.35 6.15
CA ASN A 27 -22.58 9.00 6.15
C ASN A 27 -22.12 8.75 4.71
N TYR A 28 -21.12 9.49 4.26
CA TYR A 28 -20.48 9.25 2.97
C TYR A 28 -19.75 7.90 3.03
N GLN A 29 -20.36 6.84 2.51
CA GLN A 29 -19.68 5.57 2.30
C GLN A 29 -18.79 5.73 1.06
N SER A 30 -17.49 5.99 1.28
CA SER A 30 -16.52 5.90 0.20
C SER A 30 -16.62 4.51 -0.41
N VAL A 31 -16.91 4.41 -1.70
CA VAL A 31 -16.84 3.16 -2.46
C VAL A 31 -15.36 2.77 -2.47
N LYS A 32 -14.89 2.07 -1.43
CA LYS A 32 -13.60 1.39 -1.50
C LYS A 32 -13.80 0.30 -2.53
N LYS A 33 -13.60 0.63 -3.80
CA LYS A 33 -13.42 -0.34 -4.86
C LYS A 33 -12.30 -1.24 -4.37
N GLY A 34 -12.68 -2.41 -3.86
CA GLY A 34 -11.77 -3.50 -3.60
C GLY A 34 -11.28 -4.01 -4.93
N GLU A 35 -10.46 -3.22 -5.63
CA GLU A 35 -9.58 -3.78 -6.63
C GLU A 35 -8.71 -4.77 -5.87
N LYS A 36 -9.05 -6.05 -6.00
CA LYS A 36 -8.19 -7.13 -5.55
C LYS A 36 -6.86 -6.87 -6.24
N LEU A 37 -5.89 -6.34 -5.50
CA LEU A 37 -4.54 -6.13 -5.98
C LEU A 37 -4.08 -7.47 -6.54
N ILE A 38 -4.00 -7.54 -7.88
CA ILE A 38 -3.50 -8.72 -8.56
C ILE A 38 -2.09 -8.90 -8.02
N ARG A 39 -1.87 -9.99 -7.28
CA ARG A 39 -0.55 -10.30 -6.73
C ARG A 39 0.35 -10.71 -7.89
N ILE A 40 1.03 -9.73 -8.48
CA ILE A 40 2.04 -9.95 -9.52
C ILE A 40 3.15 -10.80 -8.90
N LYS A 41 3.33 -12.02 -9.41
CA LYS A 41 4.43 -12.91 -9.00
C LYS A 41 5.76 -12.31 -9.44
N TRP A 42 6.84 -12.69 -8.78
CA TRP A 42 8.20 -12.31 -9.18
C TRP A 42 8.71 -13.35 -10.15
N GLU A 43 9.17 -12.90 -11.32
CA GLU A 43 9.80 -13.77 -12.32
C GLU A 43 11.25 -14.09 -11.90
N GLN A 44 11.80 -15.17 -12.46
CA GLN A 44 13.15 -15.64 -12.09
C GLN A 44 14.23 -14.59 -12.33
N GLU A 45 14.18 -13.89 -13.47
CA GLU A 45 15.11 -12.79 -13.81
C GLU A 45 15.05 -11.66 -12.77
N GLU A 46 13.87 -11.35 -12.24
CA GLU A 46 13.71 -10.32 -11.21
C GLU A 46 14.28 -10.77 -9.86
N LEU A 47 14.25 -12.08 -9.58
CA LEU A 47 14.84 -12.66 -8.37
C LEU A 47 16.38 -12.59 -8.42
N GLU A 48 16.99 -12.78 -9.59
CA GLU A 48 18.44 -12.62 -9.77
C GLU A 48 18.89 -11.18 -9.52
N LEU A 49 18.11 -10.19 -9.99
CA LEU A 49 18.37 -8.78 -9.70
C LEU A 49 18.24 -8.46 -8.19
N LEU A 50 17.28 -9.09 -7.52
CA LEU A 50 17.13 -9.01 -6.07
C LEU A 50 18.32 -9.61 -5.32
N ASP A 51 18.83 -10.75 -5.77
CA ASP A 51 19.99 -11.41 -5.16
C ASP A 51 21.24 -10.52 -5.29
N ARG A 52 21.42 -9.88 -6.45
CA ARG A 52 22.48 -8.86 -6.65
C ARG A 52 22.28 -7.65 -5.74
N CYS A 53 21.05 -7.22 -5.51
CA CYS A 53 20.76 -6.15 -4.56
C CYS A 53 21.07 -6.54 -3.10
N ILE A 54 20.82 -7.80 -2.75
CA ILE A 54 21.16 -8.35 -1.43
C ILE A 54 22.68 -8.41 -1.24
N SER A 55 23.43 -8.79 -2.27
CA SER A 55 24.90 -8.85 -2.24
C SER A 55 25.57 -7.46 -2.17
N GLY A 56 24.83 -6.39 -2.48
CA GLY A 56 25.34 -5.00 -2.47
C GLY A 56 25.79 -4.49 -3.84
N ASP A 57 25.77 -5.32 -4.89
CA ASP A 57 26.13 -4.94 -6.26
C ASP A 57 25.16 -3.92 -6.88
N LEU A 58 23.89 -3.95 -6.46
CA LEU A 58 22.84 -3.07 -6.97
C LEU A 58 22.07 -2.39 -5.84
N GLY A 59 21.76 -1.11 -6.01
CA GLY A 59 20.84 -0.41 -5.12
C GLY A 59 19.38 -0.78 -5.39
N ALA A 60 18.53 -0.75 -4.36
CA ALA A 60 17.10 -1.04 -4.50
C ALA A 60 16.37 -0.15 -5.52
N HIS A 61 16.86 1.08 -5.71
CA HIS A 61 16.35 1.97 -6.75
C HIS A 61 16.68 1.48 -8.17
N GLN A 62 17.89 0.95 -8.40
CA GLN A 62 18.29 0.42 -9.69
C GLN A 62 17.48 -0.82 -10.04
N VAL A 63 17.27 -1.73 -9.09
CA VAL A 63 16.41 -2.90 -9.28
C VAL A 63 14.97 -2.49 -9.60
N ALA A 64 14.44 -1.47 -8.92
CA ALA A 64 13.10 -0.94 -9.21
C ALA A 64 12.97 -0.45 -10.66
N VAL A 65 13.97 0.28 -11.17
CA VAL A 65 14.02 0.74 -12.56
C VAL A 65 14.10 -0.44 -13.55
N MET A 66 14.95 -1.43 -13.26
CA MET A 66 15.14 -2.58 -14.16
C MET A 66 13.92 -3.51 -14.21
N THR A 67 13.20 -3.66 -13.10
CA THR A 67 12.01 -4.53 -12.97
C THR A 67 10.71 -3.80 -13.29
N GLY A 68 10.73 -2.47 -13.46
CA GLY A 68 9.52 -1.66 -13.59
C GLY A 68 8.65 -1.65 -12.32
N ARG A 69 9.16 -2.12 -11.19
CA ARG A 69 8.45 -2.16 -9.90
C ARG A 69 8.70 -0.91 -9.08
N THR A 70 7.87 -0.70 -8.08
CA THR A 70 8.11 0.37 -7.11
C THR A 70 9.26 0.00 -6.16
N VAL A 71 10.07 0.99 -5.77
CA VAL A 71 11.15 0.81 -4.79
C VAL A 71 10.63 0.16 -3.49
N ASN A 72 9.43 0.55 -3.04
CA ASN A 72 8.80 -0.03 -1.86
C ASN A 72 8.49 -1.53 -2.02
N SER A 73 8.10 -1.96 -3.22
CA SER A 73 7.91 -3.39 -3.52
C SER A 73 9.22 -4.17 -3.45
N VAL A 74 10.31 -3.59 -3.95
CA VAL A 74 11.66 -4.20 -3.88
C VAL A 74 12.12 -4.31 -2.41
N LEU A 75 12.06 -3.21 -1.66
CA LEU A 75 12.46 -3.17 -0.25
C LEU A 75 11.70 -4.19 0.63
N LYS A 76 10.41 -4.39 0.37
CA LYS A 76 9.61 -5.40 1.06
C LYS A 76 9.94 -6.84 0.66
N ARG A 77 10.44 -7.05 -0.56
CA ARG A 77 10.78 -8.39 -1.08
C ARG A 77 12.16 -8.85 -0.63
N ILE A 78 13.12 -7.93 -0.46
CA ILE A 78 14.49 -8.21 0.00
C ILE A 78 14.55 -9.08 1.26
N PRO A 79 13.92 -8.74 2.40
CA PRO A 79 14.03 -9.56 3.62
C PRO A 79 13.50 -10.98 3.40
N ARG A 80 12.36 -11.10 2.71
CA ARG A 80 11.78 -12.41 2.37
C ARG A 80 12.69 -13.25 1.47
N ARG A 81 13.43 -12.60 0.56
CA ARG A 81 14.37 -13.30 -0.33
C ARG A 81 15.61 -13.77 0.44
N LYS A 82 16.07 -12.99 1.42
CA LYS A 82 17.15 -13.43 2.34
C LYS A 82 16.76 -14.69 3.10
N GLU A 83 15.56 -14.72 3.69
CA GLU A 83 15.05 -15.91 4.40
C GLU A 83 14.99 -17.14 3.47
N GLU A 84 14.51 -16.96 2.22
CA GLU A 84 14.47 -18.03 1.22
C GLU A 84 15.87 -18.59 0.88
N LEU A 85 16.89 -17.73 0.81
CA LEU A 85 18.28 -18.13 0.56
C LEU A 85 18.90 -18.84 1.76
N GLU A 86 18.63 -18.36 2.98
CA GLU A 86 19.11 -18.99 4.22
C GLU A 86 18.54 -20.40 4.41
N HIS A 87 17.26 -20.59 4.08
CA HIS A 87 16.63 -21.91 4.12
C HIS A 87 17.09 -22.83 2.98
N ALA A 88 17.40 -22.29 1.80
CA ALA A 88 17.93 -23.08 0.68
C ALA A 88 19.37 -23.57 0.92
N GLY A 89 20.15 -22.89 1.78
CA GLY A 89 21.52 -23.26 2.12
C GLY A 89 21.68 -24.32 3.23
N GLN A 90 20.58 -24.87 3.76
CA GLN A 90 20.57 -25.86 4.85
C GLN A 90 20.47 -27.33 4.36
N CYS A 91 20.92 -27.62 3.13
CA CYS A 91 21.04 -29.00 2.62
C CYS A 91 22.48 -29.50 2.64
#